data_AF-A0A969QX11-F1
#
_entry.id   AF-A0A969QX11-F1
#
_cell.length_a   1.000
_cell.length_b   1.000
_cell.length_c   1.000
_cell.angle_alpha   90.00
_cell.angle_beta   90.00
_cell.angle_gamma   90.00
#
_symmetry.space_group_name_H-M   'P 1'
#
loop_
_entity.id
_entity.type
_entity.pdbx_description
1 polymer ?
#
loop_
_entity_poly.entity_id
_entity_poly.type
_entity_poly.pdbx_seq_one_letter_code
_entity_poly.pdbx_strand_id
1 'polypeptide(L)'
;MEKNAESIAWLARRDGSVLLGHGPFLESASAPPDDVAFYVQNFALADPQPWKIPNRFERLDAGELAARFAAPEPLACTWTTPEAAPFSEVFQEIMTAIHSGVFEKSSLSSQKSALRQNPREERFSRP
;
A
#
# COMPACT_ATOMS: atom_id res chain seq x y z
N MET A 1 8.03 -17.79 -2.61
CA MET A 1 7.61 -16.40 -2.84
C MET A 1 7.83 -16.13 -4.32
N GLU A 2 6.75 -15.88 -5.05
CA GLU A 2 6.79 -15.76 -6.52
C GLU A 2 7.56 -14.48 -6.87
N LYS A 3 8.72 -14.61 -7.55
CA LYS A 3 9.44 -13.46 -8.10
C LYS A 3 8.61 -12.91 -9.25
N ASN A 4 7.68 -12.02 -8.95
CA ASN A 4 6.91 -11.33 -9.98
C ASN A 4 7.87 -10.40 -10.75
N ALA A 5 8.27 -10.83 -11.94
CA ALA A 5 9.16 -10.06 -12.82
C ALA A 5 8.53 -8.72 -13.25
N GLU A 6 7.21 -8.58 -13.11
CA GLU A 6 6.44 -7.39 -13.48
C GLU A 6 6.07 -6.49 -12.29
N SER A 7 6.60 -6.75 -11.09
CA SER A 7 6.37 -5.88 -9.93
C SER A 7 6.87 -4.44 -10.19
N ILE A 8 6.16 -3.46 -9.65
CA ILE A 8 6.57 -2.06 -9.65
C ILE A 8 6.47 -1.46 -8.24
N ALA A 9 7.34 -0.51 -7.94
CA ALA A 9 7.26 0.34 -6.75
C ALA A 9 7.60 1.77 -7.15
N TRP A 10 6.92 2.76 -6.58
CA TRP A 10 7.24 4.15 -6.86
C TRP A 10 7.12 5.03 -5.61
N LEU A 11 7.90 6.10 -5.58
CA LEU A 11 7.92 7.09 -4.50
C LEU A 11 7.99 8.50 -5.08
N ALA A 12 6.91 9.26 -4.91
CA ALA A 12 6.90 10.69 -5.20
C ALA A 12 7.61 11.46 -4.08
N ARG A 13 8.52 12.36 -4.47
CA ARG A 13 9.31 13.20 -3.57
C ARG A 13 8.77 14.62 -3.58
N ARG A 14 9.07 15.36 -2.52
CA ARG A 14 8.58 16.74 -2.33
C ARG A 14 9.04 17.70 -3.44
N ASP A 15 10.15 17.40 -4.11
CA ASP A 15 10.70 18.18 -5.22
C ASP A 15 9.96 17.94 -6.56
N GLY A 16 8.91 17.10 -6.57
CA GLY A 16 8.15 16.76 -7.76
C GLY A 16 8.75 15.61 -8.57
N SER A 17 9.94 15.12 -8.20
CA SER A 17 10.53 13.92 -8.79
C SER A 17 9.87 12.64 -8.26
N VAL A 18 9.87 11.61 -9.07
CA VAL A 18 9.38 10.27 -8.76
C VAL A 18 10.50 9.27 -9.01
N LEU A 19 10.75 8.41 -8.04
CA LEU A 19 11.53 7.18 -8.27
C LEU A 19 10.57 6.07 -8.66
N LEU A 20 10.83 5.41 -9.79
CA LEU A 20 10.09 4.23 -10.26
C LEU A 20 11.03 3.03 -10.31
N GLY A 21 10.82 2.03 -9.47
CA GLY A 21 11.56 0.77 -9.45
C GLY A 21 10.78 -0.35 -10.12
N HIS A 22 11.47 -1.18 -10.91
CA HIS A 22 10.91 -2.35 -11.54
C HIS A 22 11.53 -3.63 -10.99
N GLY A 23 10.68 -4.62 -10.81
CA GLY A 23 11.06 -5.96 -10.43
C GLY A 23 11.84 -6.72 -11.52
N PRO A 24 12.26 -7.94 -11.21
CA PRO A 24 12.13 -8.58 -9.89
C PRO A 24 12.95 -7.85 -8.82
N PHE A 25 12.44 -7.76 -7.59
CA PHE A 25 13.15 -7.11 -6.49
C PHE A 25 14.05 -8.11 -5.76
N LEU A 26 15.25 -7.68 -5.39
CA LEU A 26 16.12 -8.39 -4.46
C LEU A 26 15.80 -7.95 -3.03
N GLU A 27 15.63 -8.90 -2.14
CA GLU A 27 15.35 -8.65 -0.72
C GLU A 27 16.66 -8.59 0.07
N SER A 28 16.77 -7.64 1.00
CA SER A 28 17.97 -7.44 1.82
C SER A 28 17.60 -7.03 3.24
N ALA A 29 18.42 -7.47 4.21
CA ALA A 29 18.33 -7.07 5.61
C ALA A 29 18.82 -5.63 5.85
N SER A 30 19.75 -5.15 5.01
CA SER A 30 20.33 -3.81 5.09
C SER A 30 20.04 -3.00 3.82
N ALA A 31 19.93 -1.68 3.97
CA ALA A 31 19.87 -0.78 2.84
C ALA A 31 21.14 -0.90 2.00
N PRO A 32 21.06 -0.84 0.66
CA PRO A 32 22.26 -0.70 -0.16
C PRO A 32 22.91 0.67 0.11
N PRO A 33 24.26 0.75 0.14
CA PRO A 33 24.96 1.97 0.51
C PRO A 33 24.80 3.11 -0.51
N ASP A 34 24.82 2.80 -1.81
CA ASP A 34 24.82 3.80 -2.90
C ASP A 34 23.82 3.47 -4.02
N ASP A 35 22.74 2.76 -3.69
CA ASP A 35 21.72 2.33 -4.65
C ASP A 35 20.30 2.61 -4.16
N VAL A 36 19.31 2.43 -5.04
CA VAL A 36 17.89 2.62 -4.72
C VAL A 36 17.32 1.36 -4.07
N ALA A 37 16.55 1.52 -3.00
CA ALA A 37 15.74 0.46 -2.43
C ALA A 37 14.44 1.03 -1.84
N PHE A 38 13.40 0.19 -1.80
CA PHE A 38 12.12 0.50 -1.18
C PHE A 38 12.00 -0.29 0.12
N TYR A 39 11.77 0.41 1.23
CA TYR A 39 11.56 -0.25 2.52
C TYR A 39 10.09 -0.65 2.66
N VAL A 40 9.84 -1.95 2.78
CA VAL A 40 8.49 -2.51 2.94
C VAL A 40 8.47 -3.39 4.18
N GLN A 41 7.65 -3.02 5.16
CA GLN A 41 7.60 -3.71 6.45
C GLN A 41 6.20 -3.60 7.05
N ASN A 42 5.82 -4.59 7.86
CA ASN A 42 4.61 -4.51 8.66
C ASN A 42 4.85 -3.77 9.99
N PHE A 43 3.78 -3.41 10.70
CA PHE A 43 3.93 -2.71 11.98
C PHE A 43 4.70 -3.51 13.05
N ALA A 44 4.72 -4.85 12.95
CA ALA A 44 5.43 -5.72 13.88
C ALA A 44 6.95 -5.82 13.58
N LEU A 45 7.43 -5.18 12.50
CA LEU A 45 8.82 -5.26 12.04
C LEU A 45 9.31 -6.70 11.82
N ALA A 46 8.41 -7.58 11.38
CA ALA A 46 8.68 -9.02 11.37
C ALA A 46 9.48 -9.51 10.16
N ASP A 47 9.52 -8.77 9.04
CA ASP A 47 10.31 -9.16 7.86
C ASP A 47 11.80 -8.90 8.13
N PRO A 48 12.66 -9.94 8.17
CA PRO A 48 14.10 -9.76 8.36
C PRO A 48 14.80 -9.16 7.13
N GLN A 49 14.13 -9.08 5.98
CA GLN A 49 14.67 -8.53 4.72
C GLN A 49 13.72 -7.49 4.09
N PRO A 50 13.50 -6.35 4.79
CA PRO A 50 12.48 -5.37 4.39
C PRO A 50 12.90 -4.50 3.19
N TRP A 51 14.18 -4.49 2.84
CA TRP A 51 14.68 -3.67 1.73
C TRP A 51 14.44 -4.40 0.41
N LYS A 52 13.64 -3.81 -0.47
CA LYS A 52 13.36 -4.31 -1.82
C LYS A 52 14.18 -3.48 -2.82
N ILE A 53 15.27 -4.05 -3.32
CA ILE A 53 16.18 -3.44 -4.30
C ILE A 53 15.64 -3.77 -5.70
N PRO A 54 15.27 -2.79 -6.54
CA PRO A 54 14.74 -3.05 -7.87
C PRO A 54 15.83 -3.58 -8.82
N ASN A 55 15.44 -4.34 -9.83
CA ASN A 55 16.36 -4.77 -10.90
C ASN A 55 16.74 -3.60 -11.83
N ARG A 56 15.84 -2.63 -12.00
CA ARG A 56 16.11 -1.35 -12.68
C ARG A 56 15.26 -0.25 -12.06
N PHE A 57 15.72 0.99 -12.13
CA PHE A 57 14.92 2.14 -11.71
C PHE A 57 15.08 3.33 -12.66
N GLU A 58 14.06 4.17 -12.68
CA GLU A 58 13.99 5.42 -13.43
C GLU A 58 13.69 6.59 -12.48
N ARG A 59 14.14 7.78 -12.84
CA ARG A 59 13.69 9.04 -12.23
C ARG A 59 12.80 9.75 -13.22
N LEU A 60 11.58 10.04 -12.80
CA LEU A 60 10.54 10.69 -13.60
C LEU A 60 10.09 11.96 -12.88
N ASP A 61 9.31 12.79 -13.55
CA ASP A 61 8.41 13.73 -12.88
C ASP A 61 7.01 13.13 -12.67
N ALA A 62 6.17 13.83 -11.91
CA ALA A 62 4.81 13.39 -11.61
C ALA A 62 3.90 13.29 -12.85
N GLY A 63 4.10 14.14 -13.85
CA GLY A 63 3.34 14.13 -15.11
C GLY A 63 3.69 12.92 -15.97
N GLU A 64 4.97 12.61 -16.08
CA GLU A 64 5.47 11.43 -16.79
C GLU A 64 4.93 10.12 -16.18
N LEU A 65 4.93 10.03 -14.84
CA LEU A 65 4.32 8.89 -14.15
C LEU A 65 2.82 8.77 -14.44
N ALA A 66 2.09 9.88 -14.33
CA ALA A 66 0.64 9.91 -14.54
C ALA A 66 0.27 9.52 -15.97
N ALA A 67 1.01 10.01 -16.98
CA ALA A 67 0.80 9.64 -18.38
C ALA A 67 1.06 8.15 -18.64
N ARG A 68 2.07 7.57 -17.98
CA ARG A 68 2.46 6.16 -18.15
C ARG A 68 1.45 5.18 -17.55
N PHE A 69 0.80 5.55 -16.45
CA PHE A 69 -0.17 4.71 -15.74
C PHE A 69 -1.61 5.24 -15.81
N ALA A 70 -1.91 6.05 -16.83
CA ALA A 70 -3.27 6.55 -17.06
C ALA A 70 -4.22 5.37 -17.32
N ALA A 71 -5.06 5.05 -16.33
CA ALA A 71 -6.10 4.06 -16.50
C ALA A 71 -7.21 4.63 -17.41
N PRO A 72 -7.74 3.85 -18.37
CA PRO A 72 -8.79 4.31 -19.27
C PRO A 72 -10.11 4.59 -18.55
N GLU A 73 -10.33 3.98 -17.37
CA GLU A 73 -11.52 4.20 -16.54
C GLU A 73 -11.13 4.25 -15.05
N PRO A 74 -11.72 5.15 -14.24
CA PRO A 74 -11.47 5.18 -12.81
C PRO A 74 -11.87 3.86 -12.13
N LEU A 75 -11.04 3.36 -11.21
CA LEU A 75 -11.43 2.24 -10.35
C LEU A 75 -12.66 2.62 -9.53
N ALA A 76 -13.74 1.86 -9.67
CA ALA A 76 -14.96 2.01 -8.89
C ALA A 76 -14.75 1.48 -7.46
N CYS A 77 -14.04 2.26 -6.64
CA CYS A 77 -13.86 1.99 -5.22
C CYS A 77 -15.00 2.62 -4.41
N THR A 78 -15.80 1.80 -3.72
CA THR A 78 -16.78 2.30 -2.74
C THR A 78 -16.18 2.17 -1.34
N TRP A 79 -15.90 3.31 -0.71
CA TRP A 79 -15.52 3.37 0.69
C TRP A 79 -16.78 3.37 1.55
N THR A 80 -16.78 2.55 2.60
CA THR A 80 -17.88 2.54 3.58
C THR A 80 -17.34 3.03 4.90
N THR A 81 -18.05 3.97 5.53
CA THR A 81 -17.72 4.42 6.88
C THR A 81 -17.82 3.23 7.83
N PRO A 82 -16.75 2.87 8.56
CA PRO A 82 -16.82 1.83 9.57
C PRO A 82 -17.87 2.20 10.62
N GLU A 83 -18.67 1.24 11.06
CA GLU A 83 -19.63 1.47 12.14
C GLU A 83 -18.87 1.76 13.45
N ALA A 84 -19.33 2.76 14.20
CA ALA A 84 -18.67 3.17 15.44
C ALA A 84 -18.93 2.20 16.60
N ALA A 85 -20.09 1.54 16.63
CA ALA A 85 -20.51 0.69 17.75
C ALA A 85 -19.53 -0.48 18.03
N PRO A 86 -19.05 -1.25 17.03
CA PRO A 86 -18.03 -2.29 17.25
C PRO A 86 -16.66 -1.74 17.70
N PHE A 87 -16.38 -0.46 17.47
CA PHE A 87 -15.12 0.17 17.84
C PHE A 87 -15.13 0.72 19.27
N SER A 88 -16.32 1.03 19.81
CA SER A 88 -16.49 1.56 21.17
C SER A 88 -15.98 0.62 22.25
N GLU A 89 -16.17 -0.69 22.09
CA GLU A 89 -15.72 -1.68 23.10
C GLU A 89 -14.19 -1.71 23.20
N VAL A 90 -13.51 -1.77 22.05
CA VAL A 90 -12.04 -1.73 21.97
C VAL A 90 -11.50 -0.40 22.52
N PHE A 91 -12.19 0.71 22.23
CA PHE A 91 -11.81 2.02 22.76
C PHE A 91 -11.92 2.08 24.28
N GLN A 92 -13.00 1.55 24.87
CA GLN A 92 -13.17 1.50 26.32
C GLN A 92 -12.10 0.64 27.00
N GLU A 93 -11.78 -0.52 26.44
CA GLU A 93 -10.70 -1.40 26.94
C GLU A 93 -9.36 -0.66 26.99
N ILE A 94 -9.02 0.05 25.91
CA ILE A 94 -7.77 0.81 25.83
C ILE A 94 -7.77 1.99 26.81
N MET A 95 -8.90 2.69 26.96
CA MET A 95 -9.01 3.78 27.93
C MET A 95 -8.86 3.26 29.37
N THR A 96 -9.42 2.10 29.70
CA THR A 96 -9.21 1.45 31.01
C THR A 96 -7.73 1.08 31.22
N ALA A 97 -7.05 0.57 30.19
CA ALA A 97 -5.63 0.26 30.25
C ALA A 97 -4.76 1.52 30.43
N ILE A 98 -5.14 2.65 29.81
CA ILE A 98 -4.47 3.95 30.00
C ILE A 98 -4.68 4.47 31.43
N HIS A 99 -5.91 4.47 31.93
CA HIS A 99 -6.22 4.97 33.28
C HIS A 99 -5.62 4.11 34.40
N SER A 100 -5.36 2.83 34.14
CA SER A 100 -4.66 1.93 35.08
C SER A 100 -3.13 2.02 34.99
N GLY A 101 -2.59 2.89 34.12
CA GLY A 101 -1.15 3.12 33.99
C GLY A 101 -0.39 2.07 33.19
N VAL A 102 -1.09 1.19 32.47
CA VAL A 102 -0.45 0.16 31.61
C VAL A 102 0.10 0.78 30.33
N PHE A 103 -0.53 1.85 29.83
CA PHE A 103 -0.10 2.60 28.65
C PHE A 103 -0.29 4.11 28.83
N GLU A 104 0.60 4.94 28.27
CA GLU A 104 0.42 6.40 28.28
C GLU A 104 -0.37 6.92 27.05
N LYS A 105 -0.26 6.21 25.90
CA LYS A 105 -0.91 6.61 24.64
C LYS A 105 -1.05 5.41 23.69
N SER A 106 -2.16 5.34 22.97
CA SER A 106 -2.42 4.34 21.93
C SER A 106 -2.94 5.00 20.64
N SER A 107 -2.69 4.38 19.48
CA SER A 107 -3.15 4.82 18.16
C SER A 107 -3.87 3.66 17.47
N LEU A 108 -5.10 3.89 17.01
CA LEU A 108 -5.95 2.88 16.40
C LEU A 108 -6.28 3.26 14.96
N SER A 109 -6.26 2.28 14.05
CA SER A 109 -6.68 2.43 12.65
C SER A 109 -7.74 1.39 12.30
N SER A 110 -8.81 1.79 11.62
CA SER A 110 -9.84 0.90 11.09
C SER A 110 -10.06 1.16 9.60
N GLN A 111 -10.17 0.11 8.79
CA GLN A 111 -10.36 0.21 7.35
C GLN A 111 -11.34 -0.87 6.87
N LYS A 112 -12.35 -0.49 6.08
CA LYS A 112 -13.30 -1.40 5.43
C LYS A 112 -13.42 -1.02 3.96
N SER A 113 -13.09 -1.95 3.05
CA SER A 113 -13.17 -1.73 1.60
C SER A 113 -13.92 -2.88 0.93
N ALA A 114 -14.70 -2.57 -0.10
CA ALA A 114 -15.38 -3.55 -0.94
C ALA A 114 -15.08 -3.24 -2.41
N LEU A 115 -14.52 -4.21 -3.13
CA LEU A 115 -14.35 -4.15 -4.57
C LEU A 115 -15.65 -4.61 -5.24
N ARG A 116 -16.32 -3.72 -5.99
CA ARG A 116 -17.39 -4.16 -6.90
C ARG A 116 -16.75 -4.80 -8.11
N GLN A 117 -16.92 -6.11 -8.29
CA GLN A 117 -16.72 -6.73 -9.59
C GLN A 117 -17.94 -6.43 -10.46
N ASN A 118 -17.76 -5.71 -11.57
CA ASN A 118 -18.82 -5.53 -12.55
C ASN A 118 -19.15 -6.89 -13.19
N PRO A 119 -20.42 -7.33 -13.22
CA PRO A 119 -20.81 -8.47 -14.02
C PRO A 119 -20.59 -8.10 -15.49
N ARG A 120 -19.76 -8.87 -16.21
CA ARG A 120 -19.64 -8.75 -17.66
C ARG A 120 -21.03 -8.94 -18.26
N GLU A 121 -21.53 -7.92 -18.94
CA GLU A 121 -22.73 -8.03 -19.79
C GLU A 121 -22.45 -9.07 -20.89
N GLU A 122 -23.02 -10.26 -20.74
CA GLU A 122 -23.18 -11.19 -21.85
C GLU A 122 -24.14 -10.55 -22.87
N ARG A 123 -23.57 -9.90 -23.89
CA ARG A 123 -24.30 -9.59 -25.12
C ARG A 123 -24.62 -10.91 -25.81
N PHE A 124 -25.79 -11.47 -25.49
CA PHE A 124 -26.44 -12.43 -26.36
C PHE A 124 -26.86 -11.71 -27.66
N SER A 125 -26.07 -11.91 -28.71
CA SER A 125 -26.57 -11.82 -30.09
C SER A 125 -27.77 -12.74 -30.21
N ARG A 126 -28.93 -12.18 -30.53
CA ARG A 126 -30.02 -12.95 -31.15
C ARG A 126 -29.95 -12.75 -32.67
N PRO A 127 -30.24 -13.81 -33.45
CA PRO A 127 -30.09 -13.85 -34.90
C PRO A 127 -31.08 -12.93 -35.64
#